data_AF-A0A285TTD2-F1
#
_entry.id   AF-A0A285TTD2-F1
#
_cell.length_a   1.000
_cell.length_b   1.000
_cell.length_c   1.000
_cell.angle_alpha   90.00
_cell.angle_beta   90.00
_cell.angle_gamma   90.00
#
_symmetry.space_group_name_H-M   'P 1'
#
loop_
_entity.id
_entity.type
_entity.pdbx_description
1 polymer ?
#
loop_
_entity_poly.entity_id
_entity_poly.type
_entity_poly.pdbx_seq_one_letter_code
_entity_poly.pdbx_strand_id
1 'polypeptide(L)'
;MAKARGDSLTGDLLSWQPERVAVGFDAGDLRGNRIASRISQAVSLALKNCDRSRAEIARMMSADLGYTISEATLDAYASEAKETHKITLERFIALVEATGCHDLLGFVADIFGYACVPQKFAALIELHQIEEHEREIAARKQALQSKWRSGR
;
A
#
# COMPACT_ATOMS: atom_id res chain seq x y z
N MET A 1 -47.35 22.12 -1.29
CA MET A 1 -46.18 21.76 -2.12
C MET A 1 -45.94 20.27 -1.96
N ALA A 2 -46.19 19.49 -3.01
CA ALA A 2 -46.07 18.03 -2.97
C ALA A 2 -44.59 17.63 -3.02
N LYS A 3 -44.11 16.93 -1.99
CA LYS A 3 -42.75 16.41 -1.90
C LYS A 3 -42.55 15.36 -3.00
N ALA A 4 -41.70 15.66 -3.97
CA ALA A 4 -41.32 14.72 -5.01
C ALA A 4 -40.82 13.42 -4.37
N ARG A 5 -41.45 12.30 -4.72
CA ARG A 5 -40.99 10.96 -4.36
C ARG A 5 -39.62 10.78 -5.02
N GLY A 6 -38.56 10.76 -4.21
CA GLY A 6 -37.19 10.56 -4.68
C GLY A 6 -37.07 9.21 -5.41
N ASP A 7 -36.35 9.24 -6.53
CA ASP A 7 -36.01 8.06 -7.32
C ASP A 7 -35.18 7.09 -6.48
N SER A 8 -35.75 5.94 -6.13
CA SER A 8 -35.09 4.90 -5.33
C SER A 8 -34.22 3.95 -6.16
N LEU A 9 -34.17 4.12 -7.48
CA LEU A 9 -33.39 3.29 -8.40
C LEU A 9 -31.99 3.87 -8.63
N THR A 10 -31.84 5.19 -8.48
CA THR A 10 -30.53 5.84 -8.46
C THR A 10 -29.93 5.64 -7.08
N GLY A 11 -29.18 4.54 -6.90
CA GLY A 11 -28.31 4.38 -5.73
C GLY A 11 -27.42 5.61 -5.56
N ASP A 12 -27.05 5.95 -4.33
CA ASP A 12 -26.25 7.15 -4.05
C ASP A 12 -24.85 7.01 -4.67
N LEU A 13 -24.69 7.51 -5.91
CA LEU A 13 -23.44 7.49 -6.66
C LEU A 13 -22.30 8.19 -5.90
N LEU A 14 -22.63 9.05 -4.93
CA LEU A 14 -21.66 9.77 -4.09
C LEU A 14 -21.22 8.96 -2.86
N SER A 15 -21.86 7.82 -2.58
CA SER A 15 -21.52 6.93 -1.45
C SER A 15 -20.42 5.91 -1.78
N TRP A 16 -20.14 5.69 -3.08
CA TRP A 16 -19.08 4.79 -3.51
C TRP A 16 -17.70 5.39 -3.22
N GLN A 17 -16.85 4.63 -2.53
CA GLN A 17 -15.44 4.96 -2.33
C GLN A 17 -14.58 3.90 -3.01
N PRO A 18 -13.54 4.30 -3.76
CA PRO A 18 -12.63 3.35 -4.39
C PRO A 18 -11.88 2.57 -3.30
N GLU A 19 -11.73 1.25 -3.51
CA GLU A 19 -10.84 0.44 -2.68
C GLU A 19 -9.40 0.94 -2.85
N ARG A 20 -8.64 0.90 -1.76
CA ARG A 20 -7.23 1.26 -1.78
C ARG A 20 -6.44 0.25 -2.61
N VAL A 21 -5.93 0.68 -3.76
CA VAL A 21 -5.23 -0.19 -4.74
C VAL A 21 -3.82 -0.55 -4.29
N ALA A 22 -3.11 0.39 -3.67
CA ALA A 22 -1.75 0.19 -3.16
C ALA A 22 -1.71 0.31 -1.64
N VAL A 23 -0.90 -0.52 -0.98
CA VAL A 23 -0.62 -0.40 0.45
C VAL A 23 0.46 0.66 0.69
N GLY A 24 0.44 1.28 1.86
CA GLY A 24 1.38 2.34 2.25
C GLY A 24 0.85 3.19 3.39
N PHE A 25 1.65 4.12 3.90
CA PHE A 25 1.13 5.14 4.81
C PHE A 25 0.62 6.34 4.01
N ASP A 26 -0.34 7.07 4.55
CA ASP A 26 -0.89 8.23 3.87
C ASP A 26 0.09 9.42 3.92
N ALA A 27 -0.09 10.36 3.00
CA ALA A 27 0.75 11.54 2.93
C ALA A 27 0.65 12.36 4.23
N GLY A 28 1.76 12.41 4.98
CA GLY A 28 1.86 13.14 6.25
C GLY A 28 1.84 12.27 7.51
N ASP A 29 1.59 10.96 7.38
CA ASP A 29 1.70 10.01 8.49
C ASP A 29 3.14 9.89 8.99
N LEU A 30 4.08 9.88 8.05
CA LEU A 30 5.52 9.83 8.32
C LEU A 30 6.14 11.19 8.04
N ARG A 31 6.77 11.76 9.05
CA ARG A 31 7.37 13.11 9.03
C ARG A 31 8.89 13.03 9.07
N GLY A 32 9.53 14.08 8.57
CA GLY A 32 10.99 14.21 8.57
C GLY A 32 11.66 13.53 7.36
N ASN A 33 12.92 13.85 7.14
CA ASN A 33 13.71 13.39 5.99
C ASN A 33 14.62 12.19 6.31
N ARG A 34 14.92 11.94 7.59
CA ARG A 34 15.85 10.90 8.00
C ARG A 34 15.15 9.54 7.96
N ILE A 35 15.71 8.62 7.16
CA ILE A 35 15.16 7.28 6.98
C ILE A 35 14.95 6.51 8.30
N ALA A 36 15.91 6.61 9.24
CA ALA A 36 15.81 5.93 10.54
C ALA A 36 14.61 6.43 11.36
N SER A 37 14.35 7.75 11.35
CA SER A 37 13.19 8.36 12.03
C SER A 37 11.88 7.94 11.37
N ARG A 38 11.83 7.94 10.03
CA ARG A 38 10.66 7.44 9.27
C ARG A 38 10.38 5.96 9.56
N ILE A 39 11.42 5.11 9.66
CA ILE A 39 11.26 3.70 10.05
C ILE A 39 10.66 3.58 11.45
N SER A 40 11.17 4.32 12.44
CA SER A 40 10.63 4.29 13.80
C SER A 40 9.17 4.75 13.85
N GLN A 41 8.82 5.81 13.11
CA GLN A 41 7.43 6.25 12.99
C GLN A 41 6.54 5.20 12.32
N ALA A 42 7.01 4.56 11.26
CA ALA A 42 6.29 3.48 10.57
C ALA A 42 6.04 2.28 11.50
N VAL A 43 7.06 1.84 12.25
CA VAL A 43 6.93 0.79 13.26
C VAL A 43 5.97 1.21 14.36
N SER A 44 6.07 2.44 14.86
CA SER A 44 5.18 2.97 15.90
C SER A 44 3.72 2.96 15.44
N LEU A 45 3.46 3.37 14.20
CA LEU A 45 2.12 3.40 13.62
C LEU A 45 1.57 1.99 13.38
N ALA A 46 2.39 1.07 12.88
CA ALA A 46 2.02 -0.34 12.71
C ALA A 46 1.66 -1.00 14.05
N LEU A 47 2.44 -0.76 15.10
CA LEU A 47 2.16 -1.27 16.45
C LEU A 47 0.91 -0.62 17.07
N LYS A 48 0.67 0.67 16.80
CA LYS A 48 -0.49 1.41 17.33
C LYS A 48 -1.81 0.98 16.68
N ASN A 49 -1.78 0.69 15.39
CA ASN A 49 -2.96 0.33 14.60
C ASN A 49 -3.27 -1.18 14.63
N CYS A 50 -2.42 -2.00 15.27
CA CYS A 50 -2.66 -3.42 15.43
C CYS A 50 -3.53 -3.68 16.66
N ASP A 51 -4.54 -4.55 16.52
CA ASP A 51 -5.42 -4.95 17.63
C ASP A 51 -4.72 -5.84 18.67
N ARG A 52 -3.55 -6.41 18.32
CA ARG A 52 -2.77 -7.30 19.17
C ARG A 52 -1.94 -6.51 20.16
N SER A 53 -1.80 -7.05 21.37
CA SER A 53 -0.87 -6.49 22.36
C SER A 53 0.58 -6.63 21.90
N ARG A 54 1.47 -5.78 22.42
CA ARG A 54 2.92 -5.87 22.14
C ARG A 54 3.50 -7.20 22.57
N ALA A 55 3.01 -7.76 23.68
CA ALA A 55 3.38 -9.09 24.15
C ALA A 55 3.05 -10.18 23.10
N GLU A 56 1.87 -10.12 22.50
CA GLU A 56 1.46 -11.06 21.45
C GLU A 56 2.28 -10.90 20.18
N ILE A 57 2.53 -9.66 19.74
CA ILE A 57 3.37 -9.37 18.58
C ILE A 57 4.78 -9.89 18.80
N ALA A 58 5.39 -9.60 19.96
CA ALA A 58 6.71 -10.06 20.32
C ALA A 58 6.78 -11.60 20.36
N ARG A 59 5.75 -12.27 20.88
CA ARG A 59 5.64 -13.74 20.88
C ARG A 59 5.55 -14.31 19.46
N MET A 60 4.73 -13.71 18.58
CA MET A 60 4.60 -14.13 17.19
C MET A 60 5.92 -13.96 16.43
N MET A 61 6.56 -12.80 16.56
CA MET A 61 7.89 -12.55 15.98
C MET A 61 8.93 -13.54 16.51
N SER A 62 8.90 -13.85 17.82
CA SER A 62 9.85 -14.80 18.41
C SER A 62 9.66 -16.21 17.85
N ALA A 63 8.42 -16.62 17.62
CA ALA A 63 8.10 -17.92 17.04
C ALA A 63 8.57 -18.01 15.58
N ASP A 64 8.39 -16.94 14.81
CA ASP A 64 8.81 -16.86 13.40
C ASP A 64 10.34 -16.83 13.26
N LEU A 65 11.02 -16.03 14.09
CA LEU A 65 12.47 -15.84 14.03
C LEU A 65 13.29 -16.97 14.69
N GLY A 66 12.66 -17.78 15.54
CA GLY A 66 13.33 -18.85 16.30
C GLY A 66 14.16 -18.35 17.50
N TYR A 67 14.04 -17.08 17.87
CA TYR A 67 14.69 -16.50 19.06
C TYR A 67 13.83 -15.43 19.72
N THR A 68 14.07 -15.16 21.00
CA THR A 68 13.21 -14.26 21.78
C THR A 68 13.35 -12.79 21.37
N ILE A 69 12.21 -12.18 21.07
CA ILE A 69 12.00 -10.73 20.96
C ILE A 69 11.19 -10.29 22.20
N SER A 70 11.63 -9.23 22.87
CA SER A 70 10.92 -8.65 24.01
C SER A 70 10.06 -7.45 23.59
N GLU A 71 9.04 -7.11 24.40
CA GLU A 71 8.25 -5.89 24.21
C GLU A 71 9.12 -4.63 24.21
N ALA A 72 10.10 -4.57 25.10
CA ALA A 72 11.08 -3.48 25.15
C ALA A 72 11.89 -3.33 23.86
N THR A 73 12.09 -4.42 23.11
CA THR A 73 12.73 -4.38 21.79
C THR A 73 11.81 -3.71 20.76
N LEU A 74 10.51 -4.01 20.78
CA LEU A 74 9.52 -3.35 19.93
C LEU A 74 9.41 -1.85 20.25
N ASP A 75 9.35 -1.49 21.53
CA ASP A 75 9.36 -0.09 21.97
C ASP A 75 10.64 0.64 21.55
N ALA A 76 11.78 -0.07 21.53
CA ALA A 76 13.03 0.51 21.04
C ALA A 76 12.98 0.80 19.53
N TYR A 77 12.37 -0.07 18.73
CA TYR A 77 12.20 0.15 17.28
C TYR A 77 11.26 1.31 16.98
N ALA A 78 10.18 1.45 17.74
CA ALA A 78 9.22 2.54 17.60
C ALA A 78 9.73 3.91 18.08
N SER A 79 10.89 3.96 18.75
CA SER A 79 11.42 5.19 19.35
C SER A 79 12.44 5.88 18.45
N GLU A 80 12.11 7.10 18.01
CA GLU A 80 13.01 7.94 17.22
C GLU A 80 14.28 8.37 17.98
N ALA A 81 14.22 8.40 19.31
CA ALA A 81 15.34 8.80 20.16
C ALA A 81 16.40 7.70 20.34
N LYS A 82 16.07 6.43 20.08
CA LYS A 82 16.96 5.29 20.28
C LYS A 82 17.70 4.92 19.00
N GLU A 83 18.76 5.66 18.67
CA GLU A 83 19.51 5.45 17.42
C GLU A 83 20.27 4.12 17.33
N THR A 84 20.56 3.48 18.48
CA THR A 84 21.40 2.28 18.57
C THR A 84 20.65 1.00 18.20
N HIS A 85 19.34 0.92 18.47
CA HIS A 85 18.55 -0.29 18.25
C HIS A 85 17.79 -0.22 16.93
N LYS A 86 18.50 -0.38 15.82
CA LYS A 86 17.88 -0.44 14.49
C LYS A 86 17.25 -1.82 14.28
N ILE A 87 16.05 -1.83 13.71
CA ILE A 87 15.40 -3.07 13.29
C ILE A 87 16.17 -3.66 12.11
N THR A 88 16.50 -4.95 12.18
CA THR A 88 17.09 -5.70 11.06
C THR A 88 16.01 -6.08 10.07
N LEU A 89 16.38 -6.42 8.83
CA LEU A 89 15.40 -6.76 7.79
C LEU A 89 14.54 -7.97 8.17
N GLU A 90 15.14 -9.03 8.73
CA GLU A 90 14.40 -10.23 9.18
C GLU A 90 13.33 -9.89 10.24
N ARG A 91 13.67 -9.00 11.19
CA ARG A 91 12.75 -8.56 12.25
C ARG A 91 11.66 -7.64 11.70
N PHE A 92 11.99 -6.85 10.68
CA PHE A 92 11.01 -6.03 9.98
C PHE A 92 9.99 -6.91 9.26
N ILE A 93 10.44 -7.94 8.53
CA ILE A 93 9.56 -8.92 7.86
C ILE A 93 8.66 -9.62 8.90
N ALA A 94 9.24 -10.12 10.00
CA ALA A 94 8.47 -10.75 11.07
C ALA A 94 7.46 -9.79 11.72
N LEU A 95 7.78 -8.50 11.82
CA LEU A 95 6.85 -7.47 12.30
C LEU A 95 5.68 -7.27 11.31
N VAL A 96 5.95 -7.21 10.01
CA VAL A 96 4.89 -7.12 8.98
C VAL A 96 3.91 -8.28 9.12
N GLU A 97 4.44 -9.51 9.23
CA GLU A 97 3.62 -10.72 9.39
C GLU A 97 2.84 -10.70 10.72
N ALA A 98 3.50 -10.39 11.83
CA ALA A 98 2.89 -10.40 13.15
C ALA A 98 1.80 -9.33 13.32
N THR A 99 1.96 -8.17 12.69
CA THR A 99 0.98 -7.07 12.75
C THR A 99 -0.08 -7.17 11.66
N GLY A 100 0.21 -7.82 10.53
CA GLY A 100 -0.62 -7.76 9.32
C GLY A 100 -0.59 -6.39 8.63
N CYS A 101 0.29 -5.48 9.07
CA CYS A 101 0.37 -4.12 8.54
C CYS A 101 1.18 -4.09 7.25
N HIS A 102 0.53 -4.34 6.11
CA HIS A 102 1.16 -4.30 4.79
C HIS A 102 1.60 -2.89 4.36
N ASP A 103 1.14 -1.84 5.03
CA ASP A 103 1.58 -0.45 4.79
C ASP A 103 3.08 -0.27 5.02
N LEU A 104 3.69 -1.11 5.86
CA LEU A 104 5.14 -1.21 6.02
C LEU A 104 5.85 -1.62 4.72
N LEU A 105 5.25 -2.45 3.88
CA LEU A 105 5.79 -2.81 2.56
C LEU A 105 5.67 -1.62 1.59
N GLY A 106 4.52 -0.96 1.62
CA GLY A 106 4.27 0.27 0.86
C GLY A 106 5.27 1.38 1.19
N PHE A 107 5.59 1.56 2.48
CA PHE A 107 6.63 2.47 2.93
C PHE A 107 8.00 2.18 2.29
N VAL A 108 8.40 0.92 2.22
CA VAL A 108 9.68 0.54 1.59
C VAL A 108 9.65 0.82 0.10
N ALA A 109 8.56 0.48 -0.59
CA ALA A 109 8.41 0.73 -2.03
C ALA A 109 8.41 2.23 -2.39
N ASP A 110 7.73 3.05 -1.58
CA ASP A 110 7.59 4.49 -1.76
C ASP A 110 8.95 5.22 -1.78
N ILE A 111 9.92 4.76 -0.98
CA ILE A 111 11.30 5.30 -0.98
C ILE A 111 11.94 5.26 -2.37
N PHE A 112 11.56 4.29 -3.20
CA PHE A 112 12.10 4.09 -4.53
C PHE A 112 11.17 4.60 -5.64
N GLY A 113 10.04 5.24 -5.30
CA GLY A 113 9.03 5.66 -6.27
C GLY A 113 8.19 4.49 -6.83
N TYR A 114 8.13 3.37 -6.10
CA TYR A 114 7.29 2.22 -6.46
C TYR A 114 6.03 2.19 -5.59
N ALA A 115 4.95 1.62 -6.14
CA ALA A 115 3.75 1.30 -5.40
C ALA A 115 3.72 -0.20 -5.07
N CYS A 116 3.38 -0.55 -3.82
CA CYS A 116 3.16 -1.94 -3.43
C CYS A 116 1.69 -2.30 -3.63
N VAL A 117 1.38 -3.11 -4.64
CA VAL A 117 0.02 -3.49 -5.01
C VAL A 117 -0.20 -4.97 -4.68
N PRO A 118 -1.30 -5.35 -4.00
CA PRO A 118 -1.62 -6.75 -3.76
C PRO A 118 -1.68 -7.59 -5.04
N GLN A 119 -1.17 -8.82 -4.98
CA GLN A 119 -1.07 -9.73 -6.12
C GLN A 119 -2.40 -9.95 -6.87
N LYS A 120 -3.55 -9.82 -6.18
CA LYS A 120 -4.89 -9.94 -6.80
C LYS A 120 -5.14 -8.96 -7.94
N PHE A 121 -4.41 -7.84 -8.00
CA PHE A 121 -4.53 -6.84 -9.06
C PHE A 121 -3.53 -7.02 -10.21
N ALA A 122 -2.58 -7.97 -10.12
CA ALA A 122 -1.51 -8.11 -11.12
C ALA A 122 -2.07 -8.38 -12.53
N ALA A 123 -3.02 -9.32 -12.64
CA ALA A 123 -3.66 -9.64 -13.92
C ALA A 123 -4.49 -8.48 -14.48
N LEU A 124 -5.08 -7.65 -13.62
CA LEU A 124 -5.82 -6.45 -14.04
C LEU A 124 -4.87 -5.39 -14.63
N ILE A 125 -3.71 -5.19 -14.01
CA ILE A 125 -2.69 -4.26 -14.52
C ILE A 125 -2.19 -4.73 -15.89
N GLU A 126 -1.91 -6.02 -16.04
CA GLU A 126 -1.48 -6.60 -17.31
C GLU A 126 -2.55 -6.48 -18.40
N LEU A 127 -3.81 -6.80 -18.07
CA LEU A 127 -4.93 -6.62 -18.98
C LEU A 127 -5.04 -5.17 -19.47
N HIS A 128 -4.95 -4.21 -18.54
CA HIS A 128 -5.03 -2.80 -18.89
C HIS A 128 -3.89 -2.35 -19.82
N GLN A 129 -2.67 -2.86 -19.60
CA GLN A 129 -1.54 -2.60 -20.50
C GLN A 129 -1.81 -3.10 -21.92
N ILE A 130 -2.43 -4.27 -22.06
CA ILE A 130 -2.81 -4.82 -23.36
C ILE A 130 -3.88 -3.94 -24.02
N GLU A 131 -4.93 -3.54 -23.29
CA GLU A 131 -6.01 -2.69 -23.81
C GLU A 131 -5.54 -1.30 -24.26
N GLU A 132 -4.58 -0.71 -23.56
CA GLU A 132 -3.91 0.54 -24.00
C GLU A 132 -3.18 0.30 -25.32
N HIS A 133 -2.42 -0.79 -25.43
CA HIS A 133 -1.68 -1.11 -26.65
C HIS A 133 -2.61 -1.41 -27.84
N GLU A 134 -3.73 -2.09 -27.61
CA GLU A 134 -4.76 -2.31 -28.63
C GLU A 134 -5.32 -0.99 -29.18
N ARG A 135 -5.57 -0.01 -28.30
CA ARG A 135 -6.03 1.33 -28.69
C ARG A 135 -5.00 2.07 -29.53
N GLU A 136 -3.72 2.00 -29.16
CA GLU A 136 -2.63 2.58 -29.95
C GLU A 136 -2.55 1.96 -31.36
N ILE A 137 -2.62 0.63 -31.45
CA ILE A 137 -2.60 -0.09 -32.72
C ILE A 137 -3.83 0.27 -33.57
N ALA A 138 -5.02 0.34 -32.97
CA ALA A 138 -6.25 0.71 -33.65
C ALA A 138 -6.17 2.13 -34.23
N ALA A 139 -5.67 3.10 -33.46
CA ALA A 139 -5.45 4.47 -33.91
C ALA A 139 -4.47 4.52 -35.10
N ARG A 140 -3.37 3.76 -35.03
CA ARG A 140 -2.39 3.67 -36.13
C ARG A 140 -2.99 3.03 -37.38
N LYS A 141 -3.79 1.97 -37.24
CA LYS A 141 -4.50 1.33 -38.37
C LYS A 141 -5.42 2.33 -39.06
N GLN A 142 -6.20 3.10 -38.29
CA GLN A 142 -7.11 4.11 -38.84
C GLN A 142 -6.34 5.20 -39.60
N ALA A 143 -5.24 5.71 -39.03
CA ALA A 143 -4.41 6.72 -39.69
C ALA A 143 -3.84 6.23 -41.03
N LEU A 144 -3.38 4.97 -41.10
CA LEU A 144 -2.89 4.36 -42.34
C LEU A 144 -4.00 4.15 -43.37
N GLN A 145 -5.19 3.70 -42.94
CA GLN A 145 -6.35 3.54 -43.82
C GLN A 145 -6.77 4.87 -44.45
N SER A 146 -6.79 5.96 -43.67
CA SER A 146 -7.10 7.30 -44.18
C SER A 146 -6.07 7.76 -45.23
N LYS A 147 -4.77 7.58 -44.96
CA LYS A 147 -3.69 7.92 -45.91
C LYS A 147 -3.80 7.13 -47.22
N TRP A 148 -4.11 5.84 -47.13
CA TRP A 148 -4.28 5.00 -48.31
C TRP A 148 -5.51 5.40 -49.13
N ARG A 149 -6.62 5.75 -48.47
CA ARG A 149 -7.84 6.22 -49.14
C ARG A 149 -7.65 7.59 -49.80
N SER A 150 -6.87 8.49 -49.23
CA SER A 150 -6.59 9.81 -49.83
C SER A 150 -5.54 9.76 -50.95
N GLY A 151 -4.76 8.68 -51.05
CA GLY A 151 -3.79 8.45 -52.12
C GLY A 151 -4.36 7.70 -53.33
N ARG A 152 -5.65 7.34 -53.30
CA ARG A 152 -6.45 6.85 -54.43
C ARG A 152 -7.35 7.97 -54.93
#